data_AF-R9PKZ2-F1
#
_entry.id   AF-R9PKZ2-F1
#
_cell.length_a   1.000
_cell.length_b   1.000
_cell.length_c   1.000
_cell.angle_alpha   90.00
_cell.angle_beta   90.00
_cell.angle_gamma   90.00
#
_symmetry.space_group_name_H-M   'P 1'
#
loop_
_entity.id
_entity.type
_entity.pdbx_description
1 polymer ?
#
loop_
_entity_poly.entity_id
_entity_poly.type
_entity_poly.pdbx_seq_one_letter_code
_entity_poly.pdbx_strand_id
1 'polypeptide(L)'
;MNEEYHISSAVVLCQPDRIKEVIDQISDLEGLEVHGFNPEGKIVVSIESQTRNNIVTTLEDIGKLEAVLSSNLVFHQFESANEEVS
;
A
#
# COMPACT_ATOMS: atom_id res chain seq x y z
N MET A 1 -6.34 8.63 23.95
CA MET A 1 -7.13 8.06 22.84
C MET A 1 -6.16 7.15 22.11
N ASN A 2 -6.43 5.83 22.10
CA ASN A 2 -5.58 4.88 21.37
C ASN A 2 -5.87 5.06 19.89
N GLU A 3 -4.88 5.53 19.14
CA GLU A 3 -4.94 5.61 17.68
C GLU A 3 -4.50 4.23 17.16
N GLU A 4 -5.46 3.43 16.68
CA GLU A 4 -5.14 2.19 15.96
C GLU A 4 -4.48 2.56 14.63
N TYR A 5 -3.17 2.43 14.54
CA TYR A 5 -2.43 2.61 13.29
C TYR A 5 -2.30 1.27 12.59
N HIS A 6 -2.90 1.17 11.41
CA HIS A 6 -2.77 0.00 10.54
C HIS A 6 -1.72 0.30 9.48
N ILE A 7 -0.61 -0.42 9.54
CA ILE A 7 0.44 -0.39 8.51
C ILE A 7 0.38 -1.70 7.74
N SER A 8 0.14 -1.60 6.44
CA SER A 8 0.04 -2.75 5.54
C SER A 8 0.97 -2.59 4.35
N SER A 9 1.61 -3.69 3.94
CA SER A 9 2.39 -3.68 2.71
C SER A 9 1.60 -4.33 1.58
N ALA A 10 1.63 -3.70 0.41
CA ALA A 10 1.03 -4.20 -0.80
C ALA A 10 2.07 -4.30 -1.92
N VAL A 11 1.84 -5.27 -2.81
CA VAL A 11 2.54 -5.39 -4.08
C VAL A 11 1.60 -5.00 -5.19
N VAL A 12 2.04 -4.03 -5.99
CA VAL A 12 1.36 -3.58 -7.19
C VAL A 12 2.13 -4.11 -8.38
N LEU A 13 1.45 -4.85 -9.25
CA LEU A 13 1.99 -5.24 -10.54
C LEU A 13 1.39 -4.32 -11.59
N CYS A 14 2.22 -3.68 -12.39
CA CYS A 14 1.81 -2.80 -13.47
C CYS A 14 2.52 -3.14 -14.78
N GLN A 15 2.17 -2.43 -15.85
CA GLN A 15 2.89 -2.49 -17.11
C GLN A 15 4.33 -1.98 -16.91
N PRO A 16 5.37 -2.77 -17.27
CA PRO A 16 6.77 -2.38 -17.09
C PRO A 16 7.12 -1.03 -17.73
N ASP A 17 6.59 -0.76 -18.93
CA ASP A 17 6.83 0.47 -19.68
C ASP A 17 6.25 1.73 -19.01
N ARG A 18 5.30 1.55 -18.08
CA ARG A 18 4.60 2.64 -17.38
C ARG A 18 4.88 2.65 -15.87
N ILE A 19 5.88 1.91 -15.41
CA ILE A 19 6.16 1.76 -13.98
C ILE A 19 6.42 3.10 -13.29
N LYS A 20 7.12 4.03 -13.96
CA LYS A 20 7.37 5.37 -13.41
C LYS A 20 6.09 6.18 -13.26
N GLU A 21 5.22 6.13 -14.26
CA GLU A 21 3.92 6.80 -14.23
C GLU A 21 3.04 6.28 -13.08
N VAL A 22 3.08 4.96 -12.83
CA VAL A 22 2.35 4.35 -11.71
C VAL A 22 2.96 4.73 -10.37
N ILE A 23 4.29 4.76 -10.26
CA ILE A 23 4.99 5.21 -9.04
C ILE A 23 4.62 6.66 -8.71
N ASP A 24 4.63 7.54 -9.70
CA ASP A 24 4.27 8.95 -9.50
C ASP A 24 2.82 9.08 -9.01
N GLN A 25 1.88 8.38 -9.67
CA GLN A 25 0.46 8.35 -9.25
C GLN A 25 0.26 7.78 -7.84
N ILE A 26 0.99 6.73 -7.47
CA ILE A 26 0.91 6.17 -6.11
C ILE A 26 1.51 7.13 -5.09
N SER A 27 2.60 7.81 -5.42
CA SER A 27 3.30 8.74 -4.52
C SER A 27 2.49 10.02 -4.27
N ASP A 28 1.55 10.35 -5.15
CA ASP A 28 0.62 11.47 -4.99
C ASP A 28 -0.56 11.15 -4.05
N LEU A 29 -0.76 9.89 -3.68
CA LEU A 29 -1.81 9.47 -2.75
C LEU A 29 -1.34 9.59 -1.30
N GLU A 30 -2.18 10.16 -0.44
CA GLU A 30 -1.87 10.33 0.98
C GLU A 30 -1.83 8.97 1.71
N GLY A 31 -0.84 8.79 2.60
CA GLY A 31 -0.69 7.56 3.38
C GLY A 31 -0.07 6.39 2.61
N LEU A 32 0.52 6.64 1.44
CA LEU A 32 1.24 5.65 0.64
C LEU A 32 2.73 5.97 0.54
N GLU A 33 3.57 4.95 0.71
CA GLU A 33 5.02 5.05 0.51
C GLU A 33 5.50 3.96 -0.44
N VAL A 34 6.29 4.33 -1.45
CA VAL A 34 6.91 3.39 -2.38
C VAL A 34 8.30 2.99 -1.86
N HIS A 35 8.47 1.73 -1.48
CA HIS A 35 9.75 1.22 -0.98
C HIS A 35 10.69 0.72 -2.07
N GLY A 36 10.15 0.35 -3.23
CA GLY A 36 10.97 -0.11 -4.34
C GLY A 36 10.16 -0.67 -5.49
N PHE A 37 10.85 -0.84 -6.61
CA PHE A 37 10.28 -1.42 -7.82
C PHE A 37 11.32 -2.24 -8.58
N ASN A 38 10.87 -3.08 -9.50
CA ASN A 38 11.74 -3.85 -10.38
C ASN A 38 11.36 -3.63 -11.87
N PRO A 39 12.26 -3.94 -12.82
CA PRO A 39 11.97 -3.76 -14.25
C PRO A 39 10.88 -4.70 -14.80
N GLU A 40 10.38 -5.65 -14.01
CA GLU A 40 9.29 -6.55 -14.40
C GLU A 40 7.91 -5.96 -14.10
N GLY A 41 7.82 -4.72 -13.60
CA GLY A 41 6.55 -4.07 -13.30
C GLY A 41 6.07 -4.26 -11.87
N LYS A 42 6.87 -4.85 -10.98
CA LYS A 42 6.52 -5.02 -9.57
C LYS A 42 6.92 -3.79 -8.77
N ILE A 43 5.99 -3.26 -7.99
CA ILE A 43 6.18 -2.14 -7.06
C ILE A 43 5.78 -2.63 -5.66
N VAL A 44 6.60 -2.31 -4.66
CA VAL A 44 6.34 -2.58 -3.25
C VAL A 44 5.98 -1.28 -2.57
N VAL A 45 4.82 -1.25 -1.91
CA VAL A 45 4.30 -0.07 -1.25
C VAL A 45 3.86 -0.39 0.17
N SER A 46 3.89 0.61 1.04
CA SER A 46 3.24 0.58 2.35
C SER A 46 2.07 1.55 2.38
N ILE A 47 1.00 1.11 3.04
CA ILE A 47 -0.26 1.83 3.22
C ILE A 47 -0.41 2.07 4.73
N GLU A 48 -0.42 3.33 5.12
CA GLU A 48 -0.65 3.76 6.49
C GLU A 48 -2.08 4.30 6.62
N SER A 49 -2.83 3.78 7.58
CA SER A 49 -4.19 4.24 7.83
C SER A 49 -4.63 4.06 9.27
N GLN A 50 -5.49 4.96 9.73
CA GLN A 50 -6.17 4.88 11.03
C GLN A 50 -7.28 3.81 11.08
N THR A 51 -7.69 3.25 9.93
CA THR A 51 -8.71 2.20 9.87
C THR A 51 -8.44 1.19 8.75
N ARG A 52 -8.84 -0.07 8.99
CA ARG A 52 -8.76 -1.16 8.00
C ARG A 52 -9.58 -0.90 6.73
N ASN A 53 -10.73 -0.23 6.84
CA ASN A 53 -11.58 0.06 5.67
C ASN A 53 -10.84 0.91 4.64
N ASN A 54 -10.06 1.89 5.09
CA ASN A 54 -9.30 2.76 4.21
C ASN A 54 -8.20 2.01 3.43
N ILE A 55 -7.61 0.96 4.03
CA ILE A 55 -6.59 0.14 3.36
C ILE A 55 -7.17 -0.57 2.14
N VAL A 56 -8.38 -1.14 2.29
CA VAL A 56 -9.04 -1.84 1.18
C VAL A 56 -9.41 -0.85 0.08
N THR A 57 -10.01 0.30 0.42
CA THR A 57 -10.35 1.34 -0.55
C THR A 57 -9.11 1.86 -1.29
N THR A 58 -8.01 2.10 -0.57
CA THR A 58 -6.73 2.52 -1.17
C THR A 58 -6.21 1.47 -2.17
N LEU A 59 -6.28 0.19 -1.81
CA LEU A 59 -5.90 -0.92 -2.71
C LEU A 59 -6.77 -0.99 -3.97
N GLU A 60 -8.07 -0.75 -3.83
CA GLU A 60 -9.01 -0.67 -4.96
C GLU A 60 -8.70 0.53 -5.86
N ASP A 61 -8.36 1.68 -5.29
CA ASP A 61 -8.03 2.89 -6.05
C ASP A 61 -6.72 2.73 -6.81
N ILE A 62 -5.70 2.13 -6.21
CA ILE A 62 -4.48 1.70 -6.92
C ILE A 62 -4.84 0.72 -8.05
N GLY A 63 -5.74 -0.23 -7.78
CA GLY A 63 -6.16 -1.23 -8.76
C GLY A 63 -6.91 -0.66 -9.97
N LYS A 64 -7.45 0.57 -9.87
CA LYS A 64 -8.15 1.27 -10.97
C LYS A 64 -7.21 2.06 -11.87
N LEU A 65 -5.95 2.25 -11.49
CA LEU A 65 -4.97 2.96 -12.32
C LEU A 65 -4.78 2.21 -13.64
N GLU A 66 -4.80 2.91 -14.77
CA GLU A 66 -4.87 2.32 -16.12
C GLU A 66 -3.73 1.33 -16.41
N ALA A 67 -2.53 1.60 -15.89
CA ALA A 67 -1.36 0.76 -16.09
C ALA A 67 -1.22 -0.37 -15.05
N VAL A 68 -2.08 -0.44 -14.03
CA VAL A 68 -2.02 -1.48 -12.99
C VAL A 68 -2.72 -2.75 -13.46
N LEU A 69 -2.03 -3.87 -13.30
CA LEU A 69 -2.50 -5.20 -13.66
C LEU A 69 -3.07 -5.94 -12.44
N SER A 70 -2.48 -5.72 -11.26
CA SER A 70 -3.01 -6.22 -10.00
C SER A 70 -2.45 -5.45 -8.81
N SER A 71 -3.22 -5.38 -7.73
CA SER A 71 -2.78 -4.84 -6.44
C SER A 71 -3.14 -5.87 -5.36
N ASN A 72 -2.13 -6.37 -4.65
CA ASN A 72 -2.30 -7.45 -3.67
C ASN A 72 -1.66 -7.06 -2.35
N LEU A 73 -2.43 -7.16 -1.26
CA LEU A 73 -1.90 -7.01 0.09
C LEU A 73 -0.99 -8.21 0.41
N VAL A 74 0.27 -7.94 0.77
CA VAL A 74 1.27 -8.98 1.05
C VAL A 74 1.49 -9.16 2.55
N PHE A 75 1.35 -8.08 3.33
CA PHE A 75 1.56 -8.12 4.76
C PHE A 75 0.59 -7.17 5.47
N HIS A 76 0.03 -7.61 6.59
CA HIS A 76 -0.81 -6.79 7.46
C HIS A 76 -0.23 -6.87 8.87
N GLN A 77 0.37 -5.78 9.36
CA GLN A 77 0.76 -5.66 10.75
C GLN A 77 -0.38 -4.99 11.52
N PHE A 78 -0.93 -5.70 12.50
CA PHE A 78 -1.83 -5.12 13.49
C PHE A 78 -1.04 -4.91 14.76
N GLU A 79 -0.85 -3.67 15.19
CA GLU A 79 -0.30 -3.39 16.51
C GLU A 79 -1.47 -3.05 17.46
N SER A 80 -1.92 -4.06 18.21
CA SER A 80 -2.79 -3.81 19.36
C SER A 80 -1.90 -3.28 20.48
N ALA A 81 -2.05 -2.01 20.87
CA ALA A 81 -1.40 -1.47 22.04
C ALA A 81 -1.96 -2.15 23.31
N ASN A 82 -1.45 -3.33 23.66
CA ASN A 82 -1.50 -3.87 25.01
C ASN A 82 -0.23 -4.69 25.31
N GLU A 83 0.90 -3.99 25.46
CA GLU A 83 1.94 -4.46 26.35
C GLU A 83 1.55 -4.10 27.79
N GLU A 84 0.64 -4.88 28.39
CA GLU A 84 0.62 -4.99 29.85
C GLU A 84 1.72 -5.98 30.24
N VAL A 85 2.78 -5.42 30.81
CA VAL A 85 3.83 -6.14 31.54
C VAL A 85 3.20 -7.06 32.58
N SER A 86 3.53 -8.35 32.57
CA SER A 86 3.45 -9.19 33.76
C SER A 86 4.56 -10.23 33.81
#